data_AF-A0A1I0N407-F1
#
_entry.id   AF-A0A1I0N407-F1
#
_cell.length_a   1.000
_cell.length_b   1.000
_cell.length_c   1.000
_cell.angle_alpha   90.00
_cell.angle_beta   90.00
_cell.angle_gamma   90.00
#
_symmetry.space_group_name_H-M   'P 1'
#
loop_
_entity.id
_entity.type
_entity.pdbx_description
1 polymer ?
#
loop_
_entity_poly.entity_id
_entity_poly.type
_entity_poly.pdbx_seq_one_letter_code
_entity_poly.pdbx_strand_id
1 'polypeptide(L)' 'MGDVEERVTELEVRLAFVDDTVNGLSSADVEIARRLDLLERAVRDLRSDLVNMRAGLGGDTANEPPPPHY' A
#
# COMPACT_ATOMS: atom_id res chain seq x y z
N MET A 1 15.05 -51.44 -1.96
CA MET A 1 14.71 -50.58 -0.81
C MET A 1 15.47 -49.25 -0.85
N GLY A 2 16.80 -49.23 -1.05
CA GLY A 2 17.60 -48.00 -1.02
C GLY A 2 17.21 -46.87 -2.00
N ASP A 3 16.85 -47.17 -3.25
CA ASP A 3 16.45 -46.14 -4.24
C ASP A 3 15.17 -45.37 -3.85
N VAL A 4 14.22 -46.04 -3.20
CA VAL A 4 12.98 -45.40 -2.75
C VAL A 4 13.25 -44.49 -1.55
N GLU A 5 14.06 -44.95 -0.59
CA GLU A 5 14.45 -44.17 0.59
C GLU A 5 15.25 -42.91 0.22
N GLU A 6 16.16 -43.03 -0.76
CA GLU A 6 16.93 -41.89 -1.28
C GLU A 6 16.03 -40.85 -1.96
N ARG A 7 15.10 -41.30 -2.80
CA ARG A 7 14.13 -40.41 -3.45
C ARG A 7 13.17 -39.75 -2.46
N VAL A 8 12.75 -40.46 -1.41
CA VAL A 8 11.94 -39.87 -0.34
C VAL A 8 12.72 -38.79 0.40
N THR A 9 13.97 -39.06 0.75
CA THR A 9 14.86 -38.09 1.42
C THR A 9 15.04 -36.83 0.57
N GLU A 10 15.25 -36.98 -0.74
CA GLU A 10 15.36 -35.85 -1.66
C GLU A 10 14.06 -35.02 -1.71
N LEU A 11 12.90 -35.69 -1.77
CA LEU A 11 11.60 -35.03 -1.76
C LEU A 11 11.34 -34.28 -0.45
N GLU A 12 11.75 -34.82 0.69
CA GLU A 12 11.63 -34.15 1.99
C GLU A 12 12.47 -32.87 2.05
N VAL A 13 13.70 -32.90 1.54
CA VAL A 13 14.56 -31.71 1.46
C VAL A 13 13.94 -30.65 0.53
N ARG A 14 13.44 -31.07 -0.63
CA ARG A 14 12.76 -30.16 -1.57
C ARG A 14 11.50 -29.57 -0.95
N LEU A 15 10.71 -30.38 -0.24
CA LEU A 15 9.50 -29.93 0.44
C LEU A 15 9.82 -28.90 1.52
N ALA A 16 10.82 -29.15 2.36
CA ALA A 16 11.26 -28.20 3.38
C ALA A 16 11.68 -26.85 2.77
N PHE A 17 12.37 -26.85 1.63
CA PHE A 17 12.72 -25.62 0.92
C PHE A 17 11.50 -24.88 0.36
N VAL A 18 10.53 -25.62 -0.17
CA VAL A 18 9.26 -25.03 -0.66
C VAL A 18 8.48 -24.43 0.50
N ASP A 19 8.38 -25.12 1.64
CA ASP A 19 7.69 -24.61 2.83
C ASP A 19 8.34 -23.32 3.34
N ASP A 20 9.67 -23.27 3.42
CA ASP A 20 10.41 -22.05 3.80
C ASP A 20 10.14 -20.91 2.81
N THR A 21 10.18 -21.20 1.50
CA THR A 21 9.89 -20.21 0.45
C THR A 21 8.47 -19.67 0.56
N VAL A 22 7.47 -20.53 0.79
CA VAL A 22 6.06 -20.14 0.95
C VAL A 22 5.89 -19.26 2.19
N ASN A 23 6.54 -19.60 3.30
CA ASN A 23 6.51 -18.79 4.51
C ASN A 23 7.17 -17.41 4.29
N GLY A 24 8.27 -17.38 3.54
CA GLY A 24 8.93 -16.14 3.13
C GLY A 24 8.02 -15.25 2.27
N LEU A 25 7.35 -15.83 1.27
CA LEU A 25 6.40 -15.12 0.41
C LEU A 25 5.21 -14.57 1.20
N SER A 26 4.61 -15.37 2.09
CA SER A 26 3.52 -14.93 2.97
C SER A 26 3.94 -13.76 3.85
N SER A 27 5.16 -13.79 4.39
CA SER A 27 5.69 -12.69 5.20
C SER A 27 5.88 -11.41 4.38
N ALA A 28 6.39 -11.53 3.15
CA ALA A 28 6.57 -10.41 2.23
C ALA A 28 5.22 -9.80 1.82
N ASP A 29 4.21 -10.62 1.53
CA ASP A 29 2.86 -10.16 1.19
C ASP A 29 2.24 -9.32 2.32
N VAL A 30 2.40 -9.76 3.57
CA VAL A 30 1.93 -9.01 4.75
C VAL A 30 2.65 -7.67 4.91
N GLU A 31 3.95 -7.59 4.58
CA GLU A 31 4.69 -6.34 4.58
C GLU A 31 4.21 -5.39 3.47
N ILE A 32 4.02 -5.90 2.26
CA ILE A 32 3.50 -5.14 1.11
C ILE A 32 2.11 -4.59 1.43
N ALA A 33 1.21 -5.41 1.97
CA ALA A 33 -0.14 -4.99 2.33
C ALA A 33 -0.13 -3.85 3.37
N ARG A 34 0.74 -3.94 4.39
CA ARG A 34 0.91 -2.87 5.38
C ARG A 34 1.43 -1.59 4.74
N ARG A 35 2.43 -1.68 3.87
CA ARG A 35 2.98 -0.50 3.18
C ARG A 35 1.96 0.14 2.25
N LEU A 36 1.12 -0.66 1.58
CA LEU A 36 0.05 -0.17 0.73
C LEU A 36 -0.99 0.60 1.53
N ASP A 37 -1.47 0.07 2.66
CA ASP A 37 -2.42 0.77 3.54
C ASP A 37 -1.86 2.12 4.02
N LEU A 38 -0.58 2.18 4.39
CA LEU A 38 0.08 3.43 4.78
C LEU A 38 0.10 4.45 3.62
N LEU A 39 0.42 4.00 2.41
CA LEU A 39 0.42 4.86 1.22
C LEU A 39 -0.99 5.35 0.87
N GLU A 40 -1.99 4.48 0.94
CA GLU A 40 -3.39 4.85 0.68
C GLU A 40 -3.91 5.87 1.69
N ARG A 41 -3.51 5.78 2.96
CA ARG A 41 -3.80 6.79 3.99
C ARG A 41 -3.13 8.12 3.66
N ALA A 42 -1.83 8.11 3.38
CA ALA A 42 -1.09 9.31 3.04
C ALA A 42 -1.69 10.05 1.82
N VAL A 43 -2.10 9.31 0.78
CA VAL A 43 -2.76 9.89 -0.40
C VAL A 43 -4.11 10.50 -0.04
N ARG A 44 -4.90 9.86 0.82
CA ARG A 44 -6.19 10.41 1.28
C ARG A 44 -6.01 11.69 2.10
N ASP A 45 -4.99 11.72 2.96
CA ASP A 45 -4.68 12.88 3.78
C ASP A 45 -4.24 14.06 2.90
N LEU A 46 -3.29 13.83 1.98
CA LEU A 46 -2.85 14.84 1.01
C LEU A 46 -4.01 15.40 0.17
N ARG A 47 -4.92 14.53 -0.29
CA ARG A 47 -6.11 14.98 -1.04
C ARG A 47 -7.00 15.87 -0.18
N SER A 48 -7.16 15.54 1.10
CA SER A 48 -7.98 16.30 2.04
C SER A 48 -7.35 17.68 2.30
N ASP A 49 -6.03 17.73 2.49
CA ASP A 49 -5.28 18.97 2.65
C ASP A 49 -5.42 19.87 1.41
N LEU A 50 -5.30 19.32 0.19
CA LEU A 50 -5.48 20.08 -1.05
C LEU A 50 -6.90 20.66 -1.19
N VAL A 51 -7.93 19.90 -0.80
CA VAL A 51 -9.32 20.39 -0.79
C VAL A 51 -9.47 21.54 0.20
N ASN A 52 -8.91 21.41 1.41
CA ASN A 52 -8.95 22.45 2.44
C ASN A 52 -8.22 23.72 1.99
N MET A 53 -7.05 23.59 1.35
CA MET A 53 -6.30 24.72 0.80
C MET A 53 -7.11 25.44 -0.30
N ARG A 54 -7.74 24.70 -1.21
CA ARG A 54 -8.57 25.29 -2.27
C ARG A 54 -9.78 26.03 -1.69
N ALA A 55 -10.41 25.49 -0.64
CA ALA A 55 -11.52 26.15 0.04
C ALA A 55 -11.08 27.47 0.69
N GLY A 56 -9.89 27.49 1.31
CA GLY A 56 -9.31 28.70 1.89
C GLY A 56 -8.97 29.79 0.86
N LEU A 57 -8.62 29.41 -0.37
CA LEU A 57 -8.29 30.35 -1.46
C LEU A 57 -9.52 30.89 -2.21
N GLY A 58 -10.66 30.20 -2.18
CA GLY A 58 -11.87 30.56 -2.93
C GLY A 58 -12.85 31.48 -2.21
N GLY A 59 -12.61 31.81 -0.93
CA GLY A 59 -13.54 32.56 -0.08
C GLY A 59 -13.51 34.09 -0.24
N ASP A 60 -12.48 34.67 -0.87
CA ASP A 60 -12.24 36.12 -0.83
C ASP A 60 -12.69 36.88 -2.10
N THR A 61 -12.96 36.21 -3.22
CA THR A 61 -13.30 36.89 -4.50
C THR A 61 -14.80 37.15 -4.68
N ALA A 62 -15.66 36.52 -3.89
CA ALA A 62 -17.11 36.66 -3.99
C ALA A 62 -17.69 37.79 -3.13
N ASN A 63 -16.85 38.47 -2.34
CA ASN A 63 -17.27 39.45 -1.33
C ASN A 63 -16.84 40.89 -1.66
N GLU A 64 -16.34 41.16 -2.87
CA GLU A 64 -16.10 42.52 -3.33
C GLU A 64 -17.44 43.19 -3.67
N PRO A 65 -17.80 44.30 -2.99
CA PRO A 65 -18.98 45.06 -3.37
C PRO A 65 -18.82 45.58 -4.81
N PRO A 66 -19.89 45.54 -5.63
CA PRO A 66 -19.80 45.96 -7.02
C PRO A 66 -19.31 47.42 -7.13
N PRO A 67 -18.40 47.71 -8.07
CA PRO A 67 -17.75 49.01 -8.15
C PRO A 67 -18.76 50.15 -8.39
N PRO A 68 -18.59 51.31 -7.74
CA PRO A 68 -19.47 52.45 -7.93
C PRO A 68 -19.37 52.95 -9.37
N HIS A 69 -20.51 52.98 -10.06
CA HIS A 69 -20.64 53.61 -11.37
C HIS A 69 -20.58 55.14 -11.18
N TYR A 70 -19.47 55.75 -11.59
CA TYR A 70 -19.29 57.21 -11.69
C TYR A 70 -19.64 57.71 -13.10
#